data_AF-D2VYX1-F1
#
_entry.id   AF-D2VYX1-F1
#
_cell.length_a   1.000
_cell.length_b   1.000
_cell.length_c   1.000
_cell.angle_alpha   90.00
_cell.angle_beta   90.00
_cell.angle_gamma   90.00
#
_symmetry.space_group_name_H-M   'P 1'
#
loop_
_entity.id
_entity.type
_entity.pdbx_description
1 polymer ?
#
loop_
_entity_poly.entity_id
_entity_poly.type
_entity_poly.pdbx_seq_one_letter_code
_entity_poly.pdbx_strand_id
1 'polypeptide(L)'
;MIDVYFTCVCGIHPMIEKEKLKYFVNTCLYQFENKSAGEELILEDNIWIKSIGEMKCLYALYLALMSVSSQIVADLETVDKYLKKAEIEIATISVEHSTEFYWAVACHYLFIGFVGEGDQYKLGYYLAKVNYFIESQSETCTNPFLKILCANSNLISSRYKTEIFTLQTLLEGTRNMFHFFTNRKVEDVLLPGTWDYMMNTKLSQQNYLLFKQVLDFIFKVFNHCKHDITKSVKDCHGEDFFKIQRLFACLLSEGFAFMFMKQIPEISFNVMEEIALKITLMTEHELFPVLFLATVGFAIEAGEFHLQICKEIEMGLKPRTGAVKGVSGRLITFDYFSILEKDLRALNLLAARYRRITKFYSKLMTEMSQIIERNKTIDMLVHTISYSEIQTTSSQPPQQDEILRKQLEQADFESFLTDYPLGDEL
;
A
#
# COMPACT_ATOMS: atom_id res chain seq x y z
N MET A 1 6.78 -5.76 -17.76
CA MET A 1 5.83 -6.41 -16.83
C MET A 1 6.53 -7.28 -15.80
N ILE A 2 7.32 -8.29 -16.19
CA ILE A 2 7.97 -9.23 -15.24
C ILE A 2 8.74 -8.48 -14.14
N ASP A 3 9.57 -7.50 -14.50
CA ASP A 3 10.34 -6.75 -13.50
C ASP A 3 9.44 -5.91 -12.60
N VAL A 4 8.40 -5.26 -13.14
CA VAL A 4 7.41 -4.53 -12.33
C VAL A 4 6.70 -5.48 -11.35
N TYR A 5 6.41 -6.71 -11.77
CA TYR A 5 5.79 -7.70 -10.90
C TYR A 5 6.67 -8.06 -9.70
N PHE A 6 7.92 -8.45 -9.97
CA PHE A 6 8.87 -8.88 -8.93
C PHE A 6 9.41 -7.73 -8.07
N THR A 7 9.44 -6.52 -8.61
CA THR A 7 9.92 -5.33 -7.88
C THR A 7 8.81 -4.65 -7.08
N CYS A 8 7.61 -4.50 -7.65
CA CYS A 8 6.55 -3.66 -7.08
C CYS A 8 5.29 -4.44 -6.66
N VAL A 9 4.78 -5.33 -7.51
CA VAL A 9 3.42 -5.90 -7.36
C VAL A 9 3.37 -7.02 -6.33
N CYS A 10 4.28 -7.99 -6.40
CA CYS A 10 4.22 -9.16 -5.52
C CYS A 10 4.73 -8.89 -4.10
N GLY A 11 5.52 -7.82 -3.92
CA GLY A 11 6.21 -7.54 -2.68
C GLY A 11 7.02 -8.76 -2.21
N ILE A 12 6.88 -9.13 -0.94
CA ILE A 12 7.54 -10.32 -0.35
C ILE A 12 6.75 -11.63 -0.60
N HIS A 13 5.76 -11.61 -1.50
CA HIS A 13 4.78 -12.67 -1.72
C HIS A 13 4.62 -13.05 -3.21
N PRO A 14 5.68 -13.47 -3.90
CA PRO A 14 5.55 -14.00 -5.25
C PRO A 14 4.63 -15.24 -5.25
N MET A 15 3.77 -15.35 -6.26
CA MET A 15 2.87 -16.49 -6.47
C MET A 15 3.24 -17.31 -7.71
N ILE A 16 4.38 -17.00 -8.31
CA ILE A 16 4.97 -17.68 -9.46
C ILE A 16 6.48 -17.45 -9.43
N GLU A 17 7.23 -18.47 -9.84
CA GLU A 17 8.69 -18.36 -10.02
C GLU A 17 9.02 -17.47 -11.22
N LYS A 18 10.08 -16.66 -11.09
CA LYS A 18 10.46 -15.70 -12.13
C LYS A 18 10.81 -16.37 -13.44
N GLU A 19 11.55 -17.46 -13.39
CA GLU A 19 11.96 -18.20 -14.59
C GLU A 19 10.78 -18.89 -15.27
N LYS A 20 9.80 -19.39 -14.50
CA LYS A 20 8.55 -19.91 -15.05
C LYS A 20 7.74 -18.84 -15.77
N LEU A 21 7.60 -17.65 -15.19
CA LEU A 21 6.90 -16.54 -15.83
C LEU A 21 7.64 -16.06 -17.10
N LYS A 22 8.97 -15.96 -17.06
CA LYS A 22 9.79 -15.66 -18.24
C LYS A 22 9.62 -16.69 -19.34
N TYR A 23 9.67 -17.99 -18.99
CA TYR A 23 9.47 -19.07 -19.95
C TYR A 23 8.12 -18.94 -20.65
N PHE A 24 7.04 -18.73 -19.89
CA PHE A 24 5.70 -18.53 -20.45
C PHE A 24 5.66 -17.32 -21.40
N VAL A 25 6.18 -16.16 -20.97
CA VAL A 25 6.16 -14.93 -21.79
C VAL A 25 6.98 -15.09 -23.08
N ASN A 26 8.16 -15.70 -23.01
CA ASN A 26 9.06 -15.81 -24.15
C ASN A 26 8.68 -16.93 -25.13
N THR A 27 8.05 -18.00 -24.63
CA THR A 27 7.88 -19.25 -25.39
C THR A 27 6.43 -19.63 -25.63
N CYS A 28 5.48 -19.16 -24.82
CA CYS A 28 4.09 -19.60 -24.91
C CYS A 28 3.15 -18.46 -25.32
N LEU A 29 3.42 -17.22 -24.90
CA LEU A 29 2.50 -16.09 -25.06
C LEU A 29 2.08 -15.84 -26.53
N TYR A 30 3.01 -15.99 -27.48
CA TYR A 30 2.72 -15.78 -28.89
C TYR A 30 1.59 -16.68 -29.41
N GLN A 31 1.42 -17.87 -28.82
CA GLN A 31 0.35 -18.80 -29.20
C GLN A 31 -1.04 -18.28 -28.82
N PHE A 32 -1.13 -17.38 -27.85
CA PHE A 32 -2.40 -16.77 -27.43
C PHE A 32 -2.66 -15.44 -28.13
N GLU A 33 -1.61 -14.66 -28.43
CA GLU A 33 -1.78 -13.33 -29.04
C GLU A 33 -1.86 -13.36 -30.57
N ASN A 34 -1.25 -14.36 -31.23
CA ASN A 34 -1.10 -14.38 -32.70
C ASN A 34 -1.85 -15.51 -33.41
N LYS A 35 -2.38 -16.51 -32.69
CA LYS A 35 -3.09 -17.62 -33.33
C LYS A 35 -4.50 -17.22 -33.75
N SER A 36 -4.95 -17.75 -34.89
CA SER A 36 -6.33 -17.59 -35.32
C SER A 36 -7.26 -18.38 -34.42
N ALA A 37 -8.51 -17.92 -34.27
CA ALA A 37 -9.52 -18.65 -33.50
C ALA A 37 -9.66 -20.10 -34.04
N GLY A 38 -9.38 -21.09 -33.19
CA GLY A 38 -9.51 -22.52 -33.53
C GLY A 38 -8.19 -23.27 -33.75
N GLU A 39 -7.04 -22.59 -33.73
CA GLU A 39 -5.75 -23.30 -33.73
C GLU A 39 -5.46 -23.95 -32.38
N GLU A 40 -5.05 -25.22 -32.39
CA GLU A 40 -4.71 -25.95 -31.17
C GLU A 40 -3.45 -25.38 -30.51
N LEU A 41 -3.45 -25.32 -29.18
CA LEU A 41 -2.28 -24.95 -28.39
C LEU A 41 -1.29 -26.11 -28.35
N ILE A 42 -0.01 -25.81 -28.60
CA ILE A 42 1.06 -26.80 -28.60
C ILE A 42 1.91 -26.55 -27.36
N LEU A 43 1.97 -27.53 -26.47
CA LEU A 43 2.88 -27.52 -25.33
C LEU A 43 4.04 -28.44 -25.65
N GLU A 44 5.23 -27.86 -25.87
CA GLU A 44 6.47 -28.62 -25.98
C GLU A 44 6.88 -29.14 -24.59
N ASP A 45 7.50 -30.32 -24.54
CA ASP A 45 8.00 -30.90 -23.29
C ASP A 45 9.01 -29.94 -22.62
N ASN A 46 8.71 -29.56 -21.38
CA ASN A 46 9.54 -28.65 -20.61
C ASN A 46 9.36 -28.88 -19.10
N ILE A 47 10.23 -28.25 -18.30
CA ILE A 47 10.23 -28.41 -16.84
C ILE A 47 9.24 -27.49 -16.10
N TRP A 48 8.71 -26.47 -16.78
CA TRP A 48 8.00 -25.36 -16.15
C TRP A 48 6.48 -25.52 -16.17
N ILE A 49 5.92 -25.96 -17.30
CA ILE A 49 4.48 -26.06 -17.57
C ILE A 49 4.15 -27.51 -17.86
N LYS A 50 3.27 -28.08 -17.04
CA LYS A 50 2.95 -29.51 -16.99
C LYS A 50 1.78 -29.90 -17.88
N SER A 51 0.91 -28.96 -18.23
CA SER A 51 -0.29 -29.24 -19.02
C SER A 51 -0.75 -28.02 -19.83
N ILE A 52 -1.54 -28.26 -20.88
CA ILE A 52 -2.20 -27.21 -21.65
C ILE A 52 -3.16 -26.41 -20.76
N GLY A 53 -3.83 -27.06 -19.81
CA GLY A 53 -4.70 -26.37 -18.83
C GLY A 53 -3.93 -25.37 -17.98
N GLU A 54 -2.78 -25.79 -17.44
CA GLU A 54 -1.88 -24.90 -16.70
C GLU A 54 -1.39 -23.74 -17.58
N MET A 55 -1.05 -24.01 -18.84
CA MET A 55 -0.64 -22.98 -19.81
C MET A 55 -1.73 -21.92 -20.04
N LYS A 56 -3.01 -22.34 -20.18
CA LYS A 56 -4.15 -21.42 -20.29
C LYS A 56 -4.34 -20.60 -19.02
N CYS A 57 -4.22 -21.21 -17.84
CA CYS A 57 -4.29 -20.50 -16.57
C CYS A 57 -3.14 -19.49 -16.39
N LEU A 58 -1.93 -19.82 -16.87
CA LEU A 58 -0.80 -18.88 -16.90
C LEU A 58 -1.04 -17.70 -17.85
N TYR A 59 -1.76 -17.91 -18.96
CA TYR A 59 -2.19 -16.81 -19.81
C TYR A 59 -3.19 -15.88 -19.11
N ALA A 60 -4.20 -16.44 -18.43
CA ALA A 60 -5.12 -15.65 -17.61
C ALA A 60 -4.38 -14.85 -16.53
N LEU A 61 -3.41 -15.49 -15.86
CA LEU A 61 -2.54 -14.83 -14.89
C LEU A 61 -1.73 -13.71 -15.53
N TYR A 62 -1.10 -13.95 -16.67
CA TYR A 62 -0.34 -12.92 -17.40
C TYR A 62 -1.19 -11.69 -17.68
N LEU A 63 -2.43 -11.86 -18.17
CA LEU A 63 -3.34 -10.75 -18.43
C LEU A 63 -3.71 -9.99 -17.14
N ALA A 64 -3.97 -10.69 -16.03
CA ALA A 64 -4.24 -10.06 -14.74
C ALA A 64 -3.00 -9.34 -14.16
N LEU A 65 -1.80 -9.86 -14.37
CA LEU A 65 -0.55 -9.19 -13.97
C LEU A 65 -0.27 -7.96 -14.84
N MET A 66 -0.58 -8.02 -16.13
CA MET A 66 -0.49 -6.88 -17.04
C MET A 66 -1.39 -5.74 -16.57
N SER A 67 -2.64 -6.01 -16.20
CA SER A 67 -3.53 -4.96 -15.70
C SER A 67 -3.03 -4.35 -14.39
N VAL A 68 -2.68 -5.14 -13.39
CA VAL A 68 -2.19 -4.62 -12.09
C VAL A 68 -0.87 -3.86 -12.26
N SER A 69 0.06 -4.37 -13.09
CA SER A 69 1.31 -3.67 -13.37
C SER A 69 1.08 -2.35 -14.10
N SER A 70 0.09 -2.27 -14.98
CA SER A 70 -0.27 -1.06 -15.71
C SER A 70 -0.94 -0.02 -14.80
N GLN A 71 -1.72 -0.46 -13.81
CA GLN A 71 -2.24 0.44 -12.76
C GLN A 71 -1.09 1.10 -11.98
N ILE A 72 -0.05 0.33 -11.61
CA ILE A 72 1.11 0.87 -10.89
C ILE A 72 1.81 2.00 -11.65
N VAL A 73 1.86 1.94 -12.99
CA VAL A 73 2.51 2.95 -13.84
C VAL A 73 1.53 3.98 -14.43
N ALA A 74 0.28 4.02 -13.94
CA ALA A 74 -0.78 4.94 -14.39
C ALA A 74 -1.18 4.80 -15.88
N ASP A 75 -1.00 3.63 -16.50
CA ASP A 75 -1.44 3.35 -17.88
C ASP A 75 -2.87 2.76 -17.90
N LEU A 76 -3.85 3.62 -17.66
CA LEU A 76 -5.26 3.21 -17.47
C LEU A 76 -5.92 2.61 -18.73
N GLU A 77 -5.44 2.96 -19.93
CA GLU A 77 -5.95 2.36 -21.18
C GLU A 77 -5.55 0.88 -21.26
N THR A 78 -4.29 0.59 -20.96
CA THR A 78 -3.78 -0.79 -20.88
C THR A 78 -4.48 -1.57 -19.76
N VAL A 79 -4.79 -0.94 -18.62
CA VAL A 79 -5.58 -1.55 -17.54
C VAL A 79 -6.93 -2.05 -18.05
N ASP A 80 -7.71 -1.20 -18.72
CA ASP A 80 -9.04 -1.57 -19.21
C ASP A 80 -8.98 -2.71 -20.22
N LYS A 81 -8.02 -2.64 -21.16
CA LYS A 81 -7.78 -3.67 -22.16
C LYS A 81 -7.47 -5.02 -21.52
N TYR A 82 -6.52 -5.07 -20.60
CA TYR A 82 -6.06 -6.33 -20.03
C TYR A 82 -6.98 -6.87 -18.94
N LEU A 83 -7.64 -6.00 -18.15
CA LEU A 83 -8.71 -6.44 -17.26
C LEU A 83 -9.78 -7.15 -18.06
N LYS A 84 -10.33 -6.50 -19.10
CA LYS A 84 -11.42 -7.09 -19.89
C LYS A 84 -11.01 -8.42 -20.53
N LYS A 85 -9.80 -8.52 -21.07
CA LYS A 85 -9.27 -9.78 -21.62
C LYS A 85 -9.13 -10.86 -20.53
N ALA A 86 -8.58 -10.52 -19.37
CA ALA A 86 -8.44 -11.45 -18.26
C ALA A 86 -9.81 -11.96 -17.76
N GLU A 87 -10.83 -11.11 -17.69
CA GLU A 87 -12.19 -11.54 -17.32
C GLU A 87 -12.76 -12.58 -18.30
N ILE A 88 -12.58 -12.33 -19.61
CA ILE A 88 -13.04 -13.25 -20.67
C ILE A 88 -12.30 -14.58 -20.58
N GLU A 89 -10.98 -14.54 -20.41
CA GLU A 89 -10.16 -15.75 -20.31
C GLU A 89 -10.55 -16.57 -19.08
N ILE A 90 -10.66 -15.94 -17.91
CA ILE A 90 -11.09 -16.59 -16.67
C ILE A 90 -12.47 -17.23 -16.79
N ALA A 91 -13.42 -16.54 -17.44
CA ALA A 91 -14.74 -17.10 -17.70
C ALA A 91 -14.65 -18.34 -18.59
N THR A 92 -13.87 -18.27 -19.68
CA THR A 92 -13.70 -19.35 -20.67
C THR A 92 -13.13 -20.61 -20.02
N ILE A 93 -12.12 -20.48 -19.17
CA ILE A 93 -11.44 -21.64 -18.57
C ILE A 93 -12.09 -22.09 -17.24
N SER A 94 -13.10 -21.39 -16.73
CA SER A 94 -13.66 -21.64 -15.39
C SER A 94 -14.33 -23.01 -15.22
N VAL A 95 -14.88 -23.59 -16.29
CA VAL A 95 -15.56 -24.89 -16.23
C VAL A 95 -14.57 -26.04 -16.09
N GLU A 96 -13.47 -25.99 -16.85
CA GLU A 96 -12.52 -27.10 -16.97
C GLU A 96 -11.31 -26.95 -16.03
N HIS A 97 -10.95 -25.73 -15.65
CA HIS A 97 -9.68 -25.42 -15.00
C HIS A 97 -9.82 -24.59 -13.72
N SER A 98 -11.01 -24.51 -13.12
CA SER A 98 -11.21 -23.77 -11.85
C SER A 98 -10.49 -24.38 -10.64
N THR A 99 -10.02 -25.63 -10.74
CA THR A 99 -9.21 -26.31 -9.72
C THR A 99 -7.71 -26.17 -9.96
N GLU A 100 -7.28 -25.46 -11.01
CA GLU A 100 -5.87 -25.19 -11.27
C GLU A 100 -5.38 -24.02 -10.41
N PHE A 101 -4.17 -24.14 -9.85
CA PHE A 101 -3.61 -23.14 -8.96
C PHE A 101 -3.52 -21.74 -9.61
N TYR A 102 -3.00 -21.66 -10.84
CA TYR A 102 -2.83 -20.37 -11.51
C TYR A 102 -4.15 -19.72 -11.94
N TRP A 103 -5.26 -20.49 -12.05
CA TRP A 103 -6.58 -19.90 -12.23
C TRP A 103 -6.99 -19.08 -11.01
N ALA A 104 -6.76 -19.61 -9.81
CA ALA A 104 -7.04 -18.91 -8.57
C ALA A 104 -6.12 -17.70 -8.36
N VAL A 105 -4.84 -17.83 -8.70
CA VAL A 105 -3.89 -16.69 -8.66
C VAL A 105 -4.31 -15.59 -9.64
N ALA A 106 -4.76 -15.95 -10.84
CA ALA A 106 -5.28 -14.97 -11.80
C ALA A 106 -6.55 -14.27 -11.29
N CYS A 107 -7.47 -15.01 -10.66
CA CYS A 107 -8.64 -14.44 -9.99
C CYS A 107 -8.23 -13.49 -8.86
N HIS A 108 -7.19 -13.82 -8.09
CA HIS A 108 -6.65 -12.97 -7.03
C HIS A 108 -6.10 -11.65 -7.57
N TYR A 109 -5.35 -11.66 -8.66
CA TYR A 109 -4.87 -10.42 -9.28
C TYR A 109 -5.98 -9.62 -9.97
N LEU A 110 -7.02 -10.26 -10.52
CA LEU A 110 -8.23 -9.54 -10.93
C LEU A 110 -8.93 -8.87 -9.75
N PHE A 111 -9.05 -9.58 -8.63
CA PHE A 111 -9.55 -9.02 -7.38
C PHE A 111 -8.75 -7.78 -6.97
N ILE A 112 -7.41 -7.85 -6.96
CA ILE A 112 -6.54 -6.69 -6.70
C ILE A 112 -6.79 -5.55 -7.68
N GLY A 113 -6.88 -5.86 -8.99
CA GLY A 113 -7.17 -4.88 -10.03
C GLY A 113 -8.47 -4.13 -9.75
N PHE A 114 -9.55 -4.85 -9.43
CA PHE A 114 -10.84 -4.24 -9.10
C PHE A 114 -10.87 -3.53 -7.75
N VAL A 115 -9.98 -3.89 -6.81
CA VAL A 115 -9.74 -3.06 -5.63
C VAL A 115 -9.24 -1.67 -6.06
N GLY A 116 -8.27 -1.59 -6.99
CA GLY A 116 -7.78 -0.31 -7.54
C GLY A 116 -8.85 0.49 -8.31
N GLU A 117 -9.75 -0.20 -8.99
CA GLU A 117 -10.90 0.42 -9.69
C GLU A 117 -11.99 0.92 -8.74
N GLY A 118 -12.11 0.32 -7.55
CA GLY A 118 -13.21 0.58 -6.64
C GLY A 118 -14.54 -0.02 -7.12
N ASP A 119 -14.49 -1.14 -7.85
CA ASP A 119 -15.67 -1.92 -8.27
C ASP A 119 -15.95 -3.01 -7.23
N GLN A 120 -16.84 -2.69 -6.27
CA GLN A 120 -17.16 -3.61 -5.16
C GLN A 120 -17.83 -4.90 -5.63
N TYR A 121 -18.62 -4.85 -6.69
CA TYR A 121 -19.32 -6.02 -7.21
C TYR A 121 -18.31 -7.04 -7.74
N LYS A 122 -17.40 -6.58 -8.61
CA LYS A 122 -16.36 -7.44 -9.18
C LYS A 122 -15.34 -7.88 -8.14
N LEU A 123 -14.99 -7.01 -7.19
CA LEU A 123 -14.15 -7.35 -6.04
C LEU A 123 -14.73 -8.56 -5.28
N GLY A 124 -16.02 -8.51 -4.92
CA GLY A 124 -16.70 -9.62 -4.24
C GLY A 124 -16.76 -10.89 -5.08
N TYR A 125 -17.01 -10.75 -6.39
CA TYR A 125 -17.09 -11.86 -7.34
C TYR A 125 -15.76 -12.63 -7.46
N TYR A 126 -14.63 -11.94 -7.68
CA TYR A 126 -13.34 -12.60 -7.82
C TYR A 126 -12.80 -13.13 -6.50
N LEU A 127 -13.05 -12.44 -5.38
CA LEU A 127 -12.72 -12.96 -4.05
C LEU A 127 -13.47 -14.28 -3.76
N ALA A 128 -14.75 -14.38 -4.13
CA ALA A 128 -15.51 -15.61 -3.97
C ALA A 128 -14.92 -16.78 -4.78
N LYS A 129 -14.37 -16.53 -5.97
CA LYS A 129 -13.67 -17.54 -6.77
C LYS A 129 -12.36 -18.00 -6.12
N VAL A 130 -11.59 -17.07 -5.57
CA VAL A 130 -10.36 -17.41 -4.84
C VAL A 130 -10.69 -18.26 -3.62
N ASN A 131 -11.72 -17.89 -2.85
CA ASN A 131 -12.16 -18.64 -1.69
C ASN A 131 -12.68 -20.04 -2.07
N TYR A 132 -13.47 -20.15 -3.14
CA TYR A 132 -13.90 -21.44 -3.67
C TYR A 132 -12.71 -22.37 -3.98
N PHE A 133 -11.67 -21.85 -4.63
CA PHE A 133 -10.46 -22.63 -4.88
C PHE A 133 -9.77 -23.04 -3.57
N ILE A 134 -9.55 -22.10 -2.64
CA ILE A 134 -8.88 -22.39 -1.37
C ILE A 134 -9.66 -23.45 -0.57
N GLU A 135 -10.97 -23.33 -0.48
CA GLU A 135 -11.84 -24.28 0.23
C GLU A 135 -11.84 -25.65 -0.43
N SER A 136 -11.88 -25.72 -1.76
CA SER A 136 -11.93 -26.98 -2.50
C SER A 136 -10.58 -27.68 -2.69
N GLN A 137 -9.46 -26.95 -2.65
CA GLN A 137 -8.13 -27.47 -2.98
C GLN A 137 -7.10 -27.35 -1.84
N SER A 138 -7.47 -26.85 -0.66
CA SER A 138 -6.52 -26.65 0.45
C SER A 138 -5.77 -27.92 0.88
N GLU A 139 -6.42 -29.09 0.79
CA GLU A 139 -5.84 -30.38 1.19
C GLU A 139 -5.08 -31.08 0.05
N THR A 140 -5.43 -30.81 -1.20
CA THR A 140 -4.95 -31.53 -2.39
C THR A 140 -3.88 -30.78 -3.16
N CYS A 141 -3.84 -29.45 -3.07
CA CYS A 141 -2.92 -28.62 -3.83
C CYS A 141 -1.51 -28.67 -3.22
N THR A 142 -0.56 -29.23 -3.98
CA THR A 142 0.85 -29.36 -3.58
C THR A 142 1.70 -28.14 -3.99
N ASN A 143 1.09 -27.10 -4.57
CA ASN A 143 1.83 -25.92 -5.02
C ASN A 143 2.41 -25.16 -3.81
N PRO A 144 3.73 -24.86 -3.80
CA PRO A 144 4.38 -24.20 -2.67
C PRO A 144 3.82 -22.79 -2.37
N PHE A 145 3.22 -22.13 -3.37
CA PHE A 145 2.66 -20.79 -3.24
C PHE A 145 1.23 -20.76 -2.68
N LEU A 146 0.60 -21.91 -2.39
CA LEU A 146 -0.78 -21.96 -1.86
C LEU A 146 -0.95 -21.16 -0.57
N LYS A 147 -0.01 -21.31 0.38
CA LYS A 147 -0.03 -20.56 1.65
C LYS A 147 0.06 -19.05 1.42
N ILE A 148 0.85 -18.64 0.42
CA ILE A 148 1.01 -17.23 0.05
C ILE A 148 -0.28 -16.68 -0.57
N LEU A 149 -0.93 -17.43 -1.47
CA LEU A 149 -2.23 -17.07 -2.03
C LEU A 149 -3.29 -16.88 -0.92
N CYS A 150 -3.42 -17.86 -0.03
CA CYS A 150 -4.38 -17.81 1.08
C CYS A 150 -4.18 -16.57 1.95
N ALA A 151 -2.94 -16.33 2.37
CA ALA A 151 -2.62 -15.21 3.24
C ALA A 151 -2.79 -13.85 2.58
N ASN A 152 -2.32 -13.69 1.35
CA ASN A 152 -2.41 -12.44 0.62
C ASN A 152 -3.88 -12.10 0.29
N SER A 153 -4.68 -13.09 -0.10
CA SER A 153 -6.13 -12.93 -0.29
C SER A 153 -6.84 -12.48 1.01
N ASN A 154 -6.53 -13.12 2.15
CA ASN A 154 -7.09 -12.73 3.44
C ASN A 154 -6.67 -11.32 3.86
N LEU A 155 -5.40 -10.95 3.66
CA LEU A 155 -4.87 -9.63 4.00
C LEU A 155 -5.54 -8.51 3.18
N ILE A 156 -5.69 -8.72 1.88
CA ILE A 156 -6.30 -7.71 1.01
C ILE A 156 -7.80 -7.66 1.25
N SER A 157 -8.48 -8.79 1.39
CA SER A 157 -9.92 -8.81 1.68
C SER A 157 -10.24 -8.17 3.03
N SER A 158 -9.45 -8.39 4.09
CA SER A 158 -9.71 -7.73 5.39
C SER A 158 -9.63 -6.21 5.33
N ARG A 159 -8.84 -5.65 4.40
CA ARG A 159 -8.68 -4.21 4.22
C ARG A 159 -9.73 -3.58 3.31
N TYR A 160 -10.21 -4.30 2.30
CA TYR A 160 -11.03 -3.72 1.24
C TYR A 160 -12.45 -4.29 1.13
N LYS A 161 -12.81 -5.27 1.97
CA LYS A 161 -14.18 -5.80 2.06
C LYS A 161 -15.17 -4.77 2.61
N THR A 162 -14.70 -3.86 3.46
CA THR A 162 -15.48 -2.72 3.97
C THR A 162 -14.91 -1.42 3.43
N GLU A 163 -15.77 -0.45 3.12
CA GLU A 163 -15.33 0.86 2.63
C GLU A 163 -14.66 1.73 3.71
N ILE A 164 -14.90 1.41 4.99
CA ILE A 164 -14.43 2.21 6.12
C ILE A 164 -13.13 1.61 6.67
N PHE A 165 -12.06 2.40 6.66
CA PHE A 165 -10.80 2.09 7.30
C PHE A 165 -10.87 2.49 8.78
N THR A 166 -10.96 1.51 9.68
CA THR A 166 -11.08 1.72 11.13
C THR A 166 -9.96 1.02 11.91
N LEU A 167 -9.72 1.41 13.16
CA LEU A 167 -8.80 0.67 14.04
C LEU A 167 -9.24 -0.81 14.20
N GLN A 168 -10.54 -1.09 14.25
CA GLN A 168 -11.02 -2.47 14.37
C GLN A 168 -10.65 -3.33 13.16
N THR A 169 -10.88 -2.82 11.94
CA THR A 169 -10.47 -3.51 10.70
C THR A 169 -8.96 -3.68 10.61
N LEU A 170 -8.21 -2.74 11.20
CA LEU A 170 -6.76 -2.77 11.26
C LEU A 170 -6.25 -3.84 12.23
N LEU A 171 -6.86 -3.96 13.42
CA LEU A 171 -6.55 -5.00 14.40
C LEU A 171 -6.89 -6.39 13.85
N GLU A 172 -8.04 -6.57 13.21
CA GLU A 172 -8.40 -7.85 12.57
C GLU A 172 -7.42 -8.21 11.46
N GLY A 173 -7.02 -7.24 10.62
CA GLY A 173 -5.96 -7.42 9.64
C GLY A 173 -4.63 -7.82 10.29
N THR A 174 -4.30 -7.23 11.43
CA THR A 174 -3.08 -7.53 12.21
C THR A 174 -3.09 -8.97 12.75
N ARG A 175 -4.21 -9.42 13.30
CA ARG A 175 -4.41 -10.81 13.73
C ARG A 175 -4.15 -11.80 12.60
N ASN A 176 -4.73 -11.54 11.42
CA ASN A 176 -4.58 -12.39 10.25
C ASN A 176 -3.14 -12.40 9.73
N MET A 177 -2.46 -11.24 9.71
CA MET A 177 -1.03 -11.16 9.38
C MET A 177 -0.18 -11.96 10.38
N PHE A 178 -0.47 -11.88 11.67
CA PHE A 178 0.25 -12.63 12.69
C PHE A 178 0.14 -14.14 12.49
N HIS A 179 -1.07 -14.63 12.24
CA HIS A 179 -1.28 -16.03 11.93
C HIS A 179 -0.50 -16.46 10.68
N PHE A 180 -0.48 -15.63 9.64
CA PHE A 180 0.28 -15.94 8.44
C PHE A 180 1.80 -16.01 8.68
N PHE A 181 2.38 -15.00 9.33
CA PHE A 181 3.84 -14.94 9.53
C PHE A 181 4.35 -16.00 10.50
N THR A 182 3.55 -16.38 11.49
CA THR A 182 4.00 -17.24 12.59
C THR A 182 3.41 -18.65 12.58
N ASN A 183 2.36 -18.88 11.78
CA ASN A 183 1.52 -20.09 11.85
C ASN A 183 0.97 -20.34 13.27
N ARG A 184 0.74 -19.27 14.06
CA ARG A 184 0.17 -19.31 15.41
C ARG A 184 -0.90 -18.23 15.56
N LYS A 185 -1.91 -18.47 16.38
CA LYS A 185 -2.90 -17.42 16.68
C LYS A 185 -2.27 -16.40 17.62
N VAL A 186 -2.69 -15.14 17.53
CA VAL A 186 -2.18 -14.08 18.42
C VAL A 186 -2.55 -14.36 19.88
N GLU A 187 -3.68 -15.03 20.08
CA GLU A 187 -4.18 -15.49 21.38
C GLU A 187 -3.29 -16.57 22.01
N ASP A 188 -2.51 -17.30 21.21
CA ASP A 188 -1.60 -18.35 21.70
C ASP A 188 -0.28 -17.76 22.24
N VAL A 189 -0.01 -16.47 22.00
CA VAL A 189 1.23 -15.80 22.41
C VAL A 189 1.01 -14.67 23.42
N LEU A 190 -0.20 -14.15 23.51
CA LEU A 190 -0.58 -13.12 24.48
C LEU A 190 -1.15 -13.75 25.76
N LEU A 191 -1.24 -12.94 26.82
CA LEU A 191 -1.97 -13.35 28.02
C LEU A 191 -3.46 -13.60 27.69
N PRO A 192 -4.11 -14.63 28.26
CA PRO A 192 -5.51 -14.95 27.97
C PRO A 192 -6.44 -13.75 28.10
N GLY A 193 -7.32 -13.56 27.12
CA GLY A 193 -8.29 -12.45 27.07
C GLY A 193 -7.71 -11.09 26.65
N THR A 194 -6.40 -10.94 26.47
CA THR A 194 -5.79 -9.66 26.04
C THR A 194 -6.29 -9.21 24.68
N TRP A 195 -6.31 -10.13 23.71
CA TRP A 195 -6.77 -9.82 22.36
C TRP A 195 -8.28 -9.51 22.33
N ASP A 196 -9.09 -10.33 23.01
CA ASP A 196 -10.52 -10.09 23.15
C ASP A 196 -10.82 -8.75 23.82
N TYR A 197 -10.06 -8.38 24.85
CA TYR A 197 -10.16 -7.07 25.48
C TYR A 197 -9.88 -5.95 24.48
N MET A 198 -8.82 -6.05 23.68
CA MET A 198 -8.48 -5.04 22.68
C MET A 198 -9.55 -4.89 21.59
N MET A 199 -10.15 -6.00 21.16
CA MET A 199 -11.17 -6.00 20.11
C MET A 199 -12.53 -5.49 20.59
N ASN A 200 -12.82 -5.55 21.89
CA ASN A 200 -14.13 -5.21 22.45
C ASN A 200 -14.12 -3.93 23.31
N THR A 201 -12.95 -3.35 23.57
CA THR A 201 -12.81 -2.17 24.42
C THR A 201 -12.41 -0.96 23.60
N LYS A 202 -13.10 0.18 23.81
CA LYS A 202 -12.70 1.46 23.22
C LYS A 202 -11.32 1.87 23.77
N LEU A 203 -10.42 2.26 22.89
CA LEU A 203 -9.11 2.79 23.28
C LEU A 203 -9.29 4.07 24.13
N SER A 204 -8.54 4.17 25.21
CA SER A 204 -8.58 5.28 26.17
C SER A 204 -7.19 5.53 26.77
N GLN A 205 -7.06 6.65 27.47
CA GLN A 205 -5.84 7.00 28.20
C GLN A 205 -5.43 5.95 29.25
N GLN A 206 -6.38 5.17 29.78
CA GLN A 206 -6.09 4.17 30.80
C GLN A 206 -5.54 2.86 30.22
N ASN A 207 -5.91 2.51 28.98
CA ASN A 207 -5.52 1.24 28.36
C ASN A 207 -4.52 1.42 27.19
N TYR A 208 -4.17 2.65 26.82
CA TYR A 208 -3.27 2.92 25.69
C TYR A 208 -1.93 2.15 25.77
N LEU A 209 -1.35 2.07 26.97
CA LEU A 209 -0.05 1.46 27.16
C LEU A 209 -0.10 -0.04 26.86
N LEU A 210 -1.18 -0.71 27.26
CA LEU A 210 -1.41 -2.13 26.96
C LEU A 210 -1.50 -2.34 25.45
N PHE A 211 -2.36 -1.57 24.77
CA PHE A 211 -2.53 -1.71 23.33
C PHE A 211 -1.21 -1.45 22.59
N LYS A 212 -0.48 -0.40 22.99
CA LYS A 212 0.84 -0.08 22.42
C LYS A 212 1.82 -1.23 22.59
N GLN A 213 1.94 -1.79 23.80
CA GLN A 213 2.84 -2.92 24.07
C GLN A 213 2.52 -4.15 23.23
N VAL A 214 1.22 -4.47 23.08
CA VAL A 214 0.78 -5.60 22.25
C VAL A 214 1.11 -5.35 20.78
N LEU A 215 0.81 -4.15 20.27
CA LEU A 215 1.10 -3.79 18.89
C LEU A 215 2.61 -3.78 18.61
N ASP A 216 3.41 -3.17 19.49
CA ASP A 216 4.88 -3.15 19.38
C ASP A 216 5.45 -4.58 19.34
N PHE A 217 4.93 -5.49 20.18
CA PHE A 217 5.31 -6.89 20.16
C PHE A 217 4.98 -7.54 18.81
N ILE A 218 3.75 -7.37 18.31
CA ILE A 218 3.33 -7.93 17.03
C ILE A 218 4.18 -7.39 15.88
N PHE A 219 4.45 -6.08 15.82
CA PHE A 219 5.27 -5.49 14.78
C PHE A 219 6.74 -5.95 14.83
N LYS A 220 7.30 -6.16 16.02
CA LYS A 220 8.62 -6.79 16.16
C LYS A 220 8.65 -8.19 15.55
N VAL A 221 7.61 -8.99 15.80
CA VAL A 221 7.47 -10.32 15.18
C VAL A 221 7.34 -10.20 13.66
N PHE A 222 6.53 -9.27 13.15
CA PHE A 222 6.41 -9.05 11.70
C PHE A 222 7.74 -8.67 11.06
N ASN A 223 8.50 -7.77 11.67
CA ASN A 223 9.78 -7.36 11.13
C ASN A 223 10.76 -8.54 11.07
N HIS A 224 10.79 -9.37 12.10
CA HIS A 224 11.61 -10.58 12.12
C HIS A 224 11.20 -11.56 11.01
N CYS A 225 9.92 -11.94 10.92
CA CYS A 225 9.44 -12.86 9.90
C CYS A 225 9.59 -12.29 8.48
N LYS A 226 9.35 -10.97 8.30
CA LYS A 226 9.54 -10.28 7.02
C LYS A 226 10.99 -10.36 6.58
N HIS A 227 11.95 -10.19 7.48
CA HIS A 227 13.37 -10.32 7.17
C HIS A 227 13.70 -11.71 6.63
N ASP A 228 13.22 -12.76 7.31
CA ASP A 228 13.46 -14.14 6.90
C ASP A 228 12.80 -14.47 5.54
N ILE A 229 11.56 -14.03 5.35
CA ILE A 229 10.86 -14.19 4.06
C ILE A 229 11.61 -13.43 2.97
N THR A 230 12.02 -12.19 3.24
CA THR A 230 12.76 -11.36 2.29
C THR A 230 14.04 -12.08 1.83
N LYS A 231 14.80 -12.69 2.73
CA LYS A 231 15.99 -13.50 2.36
C LYS A 231 15.66 -14.69 1.46
N SER A 232 14.47 -15.28 1.63
CA SER A 232 14.04 -16.45 0.86
C SER A 232 13.57 -16.13 -0.57
N VAL A 233 13.04 -14.91 -0.82
CA VAL A 233 12.49 -14.49 -2.13
C VAL A 233 13.55 -13.90 -3.06
N LYS A 234 14.53 -14.72 -3.45
CA LYS A 234 15.67 -14.32 -4.30
C LYS A 234 15.27 -13.69 -5.64
N ASP A 235 14.14 -14.13 -6.22
CA ASP A 235 13.61 -13.62 -7.49
C ASP A 235 13.30 -12.11 -7.48
N CYS A 236 13.07 -11.55 -6.29
CA CYS A 236 12.72 -10.15 -6.08
C CYS A 236 13.93 -9.26 -5.74
N HIS A 237 15.13 -9.81 -5.50
CA HIS A 237 16.28 -9.06 -4.94
C HIS A 237 16.91 -8.07 -5.93
N GLY A 238 16.21 -6.97 -6.19
CA GLY A 238 16.73 -5.77 -6.83
C GLY A 238 16.91 -4.63 -5.82
N GLU A 239 17.76 -3.66 -6.14
CA GLU A 239 17.95 -2.46 -5.30
C GLU A 239 16.62 -1.73 -5.06
N ASP A 240 15.84 -1.51 -6.12
CA ASP A 240 14.55 -0.83 -6.04
C ASP A 240 13.53 -1.62 -5.21
N PHE A 241 13.58 -2.94 -5.26
CA PHE A 241 12.71 -3.78 -4.43
C PHE A 241 12.92 -3.50 -2.95
N PHE A 242 14.18 -3.48 -2.48
CA PHE A 242 14.47 -3.20 -1.07
C PHE A 242 14.07 -1.77 -0.66
N LYS A 243 14.30 -0.79 -1.53
CA LYS A 243 13.87 0.60 -1.29
C LYS A 243 12.34 0.71 -1.19
N ILE A 244 11.60 0.05 -2.09
CA ILE A 244 10.13 -0.02 -2.06
C ILE A 244 9.65 -0.69 -0.78
N GLN A 245 10.23 -1.85 -0.43
CA GLN A 245 9.83 -2.59 0.78
C GLN A 245 10.07 -1.81 2.06
N ARG A 246 11.11 -0.97 2.09
CA ARG A 246 11.42 -0.08 3.20
C ARG A 246 10.41 1.06 3.29
N LEU A 247 10.21 1.81 2.19
CA LEU A 247 9.22 2.89 2.14
C LEU A 247 7.82 2.39 2.51
N PHE A 248 7.43 1.21 2.00
CA PHE A 248 6.19 0.55 2.34
C PHE A 248 6.09 0.23 3.84
N ALA A 249 7.15 -0.33 4.44
CA ALA A 249 7.16 -0.63 5.88
C ALA A 249 7.05 0.63 6.74
N CYS A 250 7.77 1.71 6.38
CA CYS A 250 7.70 2.98 7.10
C CYS A 250 6.29 3.59 7.03
N LEU A 251 5.68 3.64 5.83
CA LEU A 251 4.31 4.12 5.67
C LEU A 251 3.28 3.27 6.41
N LEU A 252 3.44 1.94 6.42
CA LEU A 252 2.61 1.08 7.25
C LEU A 252 2.80 1.41 8.73
N SER A 253 4.04 1.44 9.23
CA SER A 253 4.32 1.69 10.66
C SER A 253 3.74 3.02 11.14
N GLU A 254 4.05 4.11 10.44
CA GLU A 254 3.56 5.45 10.77
C GLU A 254 2.04 5.54 10.57
N GLY A 255 1.51 4.94 9.51
CA GLY A 255 0.09 4.88 9.26
C GLY A 255 -0.70 4.19 10.36
N PHE A 256 -0.21 3.04 10.85
CA PHE A 256 -0.80 2.35 11.98
C PHE A 256 -0.70 3.16 13.27
N ALA A 257 0.45 3.77 13.53
CA ALA A 257 0.65 4.66 14.68
C ALA A 257 -0.33 5.84 14.63
N PHE A 258 -0.53 6.46 13.47
CA PHE A 258 -1.48 7.54 13.26
C PHE A 258 -2.91 7.11 13.58
N MET A 259 -3.36 5.99 13.01
CA MET A 259 -4.72 5.46 13.24
C MET A 259 -4.97 5.11 14.70
N PHE A 260 -3.94 4.59 15.38
CA PHE A 260 -3.98 4.31 16.80
C PHE A 260 -4.10 5.60 17.63
N MET A 261 -3.25 6.59 17.36
CA MET A 261 -3.22 7.86 18.08
C MET A 261 -4.49 8.69 17.86
N LYS A 262 -5.12 8.61 16.69
CA LYS A 262 -6.40 9.26 16.35
C LYS A 262 -7.55 8.85 17.29
N GLN A 263 -7.44 7.74 18.00
CA GLN A 263 -8.45 7.29 18.96
C GLN A 263 -8.33 7.92 20.35
N ILE A 264 -7.25 8.66 20.66
CA ILE A 264 -7.05 9.33 21.97
C ILE A 264 -6.59 10.79 21.79
N PRO A 265 -7.42 11.65 21.16
CA PRO A 265 -7.00 12.98 20.72
C PRO A 265 -6.46 13.87 21.85
N GLU A 266 -6.92 13.67 23.08
CA GLU A 266 -6.57 14.49 24.23
C GLU A 266 -5.11 14.36 24.67
N ILE A 267 -4.44 13.24 24.32
CA ILE A 267 -3.03 13.01 24.63
C ILE A 267 -2.15 13.21 23.40
N SER A 268 -2.72 12.97 22.21
CA SER A 268 -1.91 12.60 21.05
C SER A 268 -1.76 13.70 20.00
N PHE A 269 -2.41 14.86 20.11
CA PHE A 269 -2.44 15.82 19.00
C PHE A 269 -1.06 16.17 18.41
N ASN A 270 -0.08 16.55 19.25
CA ASN A 270 1.27 16.86 18.78
C ASN A 270 1.97 15.64 18.15
N VAL A 271 1.72 14.45 18.70
CA VAL A 271 2.27 13.19 18.18
C VAL A 271 1.61 12.83 16.84
N MET A 272 0.30 13.02 16.72
CA MET A 272 -0.45 12.84 15.48
C MET A 272 0.04 13.79 14.40
N GLU A 273 0.31 15.05 14.77
CA GLU A 273 0.84 16.04 13.84
C GLU A 273 2.23 15.66 13.33
N GLU A 274 3.11 15.19 14.21
CA GLU A 274 4.41 14.67 13.82
C GLU A 274 4.30 13.46 12.88
N ILE A 275 3.44 12.48 13.23
CA ILE A 275 3.24 11.27 12.41
C ILE A 275 2.61 11.62 11.06
N ALA A 276 1.59 12.48 11.02
CA ALA A 276 0.97 12.92 9.77
C ALA A 276 1.97 13.61 8.86
N LEU A 277 2.83 14.48 9.42
CA LEU A 277 3.91 15.12 8.69
C LEU A 277 4.90 14.09 8.12
N LYS A 278 5.31 13.08 8.90
CA LYS A 278 6.16 11.99 8.39
C LYS A 278 5.50 11.26 7.22
N ILE A 279 4.20 10.94 7.31
CA ILE A 279 3.44 10.32 6.23
C ILE A 279 3.49 11.19 4.97
N THR A 280 3.16 12.48 5.09
CA THR A 280 3.20 13.42 3.96
C THR A 280 4.59 13.49 3.33
N LEU A 281 5.66 13.54 4.13
CA LEU A 281 7.01 13.65 3.61
C LEU A 281 7.49 12.35 2.94
N MET A 282 7.05 11.19 3.41
CA MET A 282 7.29 9.91 2.72
C MET A 282 6.64 9.88 1.33
N THR A 283 5.57 10.65 1.08
CA THR A 283 4.95 10.74 -0.24
C THR A 283 5.81 11.49 -1.27
N GLU A 284 6.85 12.21 -0.81
CA GLU A 284 7.81 12.91 -1.68
C GLU A 284 8.95 12.00 -2.17
N HIS A 285 9.01 10.76 -1.67
CA HIS A 285 9.99 9.78 -2.10
C HIS A 285 9.77 9.38 -3.58
N GLU A 286 10.86 9.20 -4.34
CA GLU A 286 10.80 8.94 -5.79
C GLU A 286 10.05 7.65 -6.15
N LEU A 287 10.00 6.70 -5.22
CA LEU A 287 9.31 5.41 -5.35
C LEU A 287 7.85 5.43 -4.86
N PHE A 288 7.37 6.53 -4.28
CA PHE A 288 5.95 6.65 -3.91
C PHE A 288 4.97 6.41 -5.08
N PRO A 289 5.26 6.87 -6.32
CA PRO A 289 4.43 6.61 -7.49
C PRO A 289 4.30 5.14 -7.88
N VAL A 290 5.11 4.22 -7.33
CA VAL A 290 5.00 2.78 -7.59
C VAL A 290 4.53 1.98 -6.39
N LEU A 291 4.21 2.64 -5.27
CA LEU A 291 3.70 1.96 -4.08
C LEU A 291 2.33 1.33 -4.30
N PHE A 292 2.18 0.15 -3.69
CA PHE A 292 0.96 -0.64 -3.72
C PHE A 292 -0.18 0.03 -2.95
N LEU A 293 -1.42 -0.23 -3.38
CA LEU A 293 -2.64 0.39 -2.87
C LEU A 293 -2.77 0.37 -1.33
N ALA A 294 -2.16 -0.61 -0.67
CA ALA A 294 -2.17 -0.77 0.79
C ALA A 294 -1.69 0.44 1.61
N THR A 295 -0.96 1.41 1.03
CA THR A 295 -0.53 2.64 1.71
C THR A 295 -1.46 3.83 1.51
N VAL A 296 -2.43 3.75 0.58
CA VAL A 296 -3.34 4.84 0.21
C VAL A 296 -4.07 5.41 1.42
N GLY A 297 -4.63 4.53 2.25
CA GLY A 297 -5.46 4.94 3.39
C GLY A 297 -4.71 5.89 4.33
N PHE A 298 -3.42 5.66 4.53
CA PHE A 298 -2.61 6.49 5.42
C PHE A 298 -2.34 7.89 4.85
N ALA A 299 -2.12 8.01 3.54
CA ALA A 299 -1.98 9.31 2.89
C ALA A 299 -3.28 10.12 2.94
N ILE A 300 -4.43 9.44 2.80
CA ILE A 300 -5.75 10.08 2.94
C ILE A 300 -5.95 10.59 4.37
N GLU A 301 -5.69 9.76 5.37
CA GLU A 301 -5.86 10.10 6.79
C GLU A 301 -4.95 11.26 7.23
N ALA A 302 -3.70 11.29 6.76
CA ALA A 302 -2.79 12.42 6.98
C ALA A 302 -3.32 13.71 6.32
N GLY A 303 -3.78 13.62 5.06
CA GLY A 303 -4.35 14.76 4.35
C GLY A 303 -5.63 15.30 5.01
N GLU A 304 -6.53 14.44 5.48
CA GLU A 304 -7.72 14.85 6.23
C GLU A 304 -7.35 15.61 7.51
N PHE A 305 -6.32 15.14 8.22
CA PHE A 305 -5.84 15.77 9.43
C PHE A 305 -5.23 17.16 9.17
N HIS A 306 -4.36 17.29 8.16
CA HIS A 306 -3.80 18.58 7.79
C HIS A 306 -4.86 19.54 7.23
N LEU A 307 -5.86 19.03 6.52
CA LEU A 307 -7.00 19.84 6.08
C LEU A 307 -7.76 20.45 7.26
N GLN A 308 -8.01 19.65 8.31
CA GLN A 308 -8.67 20.12 9.51
C GLN A 308 -7.86 21.21 10.21
N ILE A 309 -6.54 21.05 10.30
CA ILE A 309 -5.65 22.11 10.82
C ILE A 309 -5.76 23.38 9.98
N CYS A 310 -5.75 23.27 8.65
CA CYS A 310 -5.87 24.45 7.77
C CYS A 310 -7.20 25.19 7.96
N LYS A 311 -8.30 24.47 8.22
CA LYS A 311 -9.58 25.08 8.58
C LYS A 311 -9.50 25.83 9.91
N GLU A 312 -8.85 25.26 10.92
CA GLU A 312 -8.63 25.92 12.21
C GLU A 312 -7.79 27.20 12.07
N ILE A 313 -6.85 27.21 11.13
CA ILE A 313 -6.06 28.40 10.79
C ILE A 313 -6.92 29.47 10.11
N GLU A 314 -7.77 29.11 9.13
CA GLU A 314 -8.72 30.06 8.50
C GLU A 314 -9.68 30.68 9.53
N MET A 315 -10.01 29.95 10.60
CA MET A 315 -10.83 30.44 11.71
C MET A 315 -10.04 31.25 12.77
N GLY A 316 -8.72 31.38 12.63
CA GLY A 316 -7.85 32.05 13.60
C GLY A 316 -7.66 31.28 14.92
N LEU A 317 -7.95 29.97 14.95
CA LEU A 317 -7.83 29.12 16.14
C LEU A 317 -6.42 28.54 16.31
N LYS A 318 -5.65 28.44 15.22
CA LYS A 318 -4.30 27.87 15.23
C LYS A 318 -3.35 28.74 14.39
N PRO A 319 -2.06 28.87 14.75
CA PRO A 319 -1.09 29.56 13.92
C PRO A 319 -0.88 28.84 12.58
N ARG A 320 -0.56 29.64 11.55
CA ARG A 320 -0.28 29.15 10.20
C ARG A 320 0.99 28.28 10.11
N THR A 321 1.95 28.53 10.99
CA THR A 321 3.20 27.78 11.04
C THR A 321 3.20 26.81 12.22
N GLY A 322 3.63 25.58 11.95
CA GLY A 322 3.89 24.54 12.92
C GLY A 322 5.38 24.39 13.20
N ALA A 323 5.72 23.70 14.29
CA ALA A 323 7.09 23.34 14.59
C ALA A 323 7.19 21.97 15.25
N VAL A 324 8.03 21.09 14.70
CA VAL A 324 8.34 19.77 15.26
C VAL A 324 9.82 19.68 15.61
N LYS A 325 10.13 18.92 16.66
CA LYS A 325 11.52 18.67 17.05
C LYS A 325 12.02 17.45 16.27
N GLY A 326 12.95 17.66 15.35
CA GLY A 326 13.60 16.56 14.65
C GLY A 326 14.43 15.70 15.60
N VAL A 327 14.83 14.52 15.14
CA VAL A 327 15.62 13.54 15.93
C VAL A 327 17.00 14.09 16.33
N SER A 328 17.56 15.02 15.54
CA SER A 328 18.77 15.77 15.90
C SER A 328 18.56 16.78 17.04
N GLY A 329 17.33 16.90 17.55
CA GLY A 329 16.91 17.90 18.52
C GLY A 329 16.67 19.30 17.93
N ARG A 330 16.92 19.50 16.62
CA ARG A 330 16.66 20.76 15.93
C ARG A 330 15.17 20.98 15.73
N LEU A 331 14.72 22.20 15.98
CA LEU A 331 13.34 22.60 15.70
C LEU A 331 13.19 22.85 14.20
N ILE A 332 12.20 22.20 13.60
CA ILE A 332 11.86 22.32 12.19
C ILE A 332 10.51 23.01 12.11
N THR A 333 10.47 24.15 11.45
CA THR A 333 9.24 24.93 11.21
C THR A 333 8.70 24.63 9.82
N PHE A 334 7.37 24.60 9.68
CA PHE A 334 6.71 24.37 8.41
C PHE A 334 5.38 25.14 8.32
N ASP A 335 4.92 25.33 7.09
CA ASP A 335 3.64 25.98 6.77
C ASP A 335 2.58 24.92 6.48
N TYR A 336 1.44 24.94 7.18
CA TYR A 336 0.44 23.89 7.02
C TYR A 336 -0.23 23.88 5.64
N PHE A 337 -0.34 25.03 4.96
CA PHE A 337 -0.90 25.06 3.61
C PHE A 337 0.07 24.43 2.61
N SER A 338 1.38 24.65 2.77
CA SER A 338 2.40 23.93 1.99
C SER A 338 2.36 22.42 2.25
N ILE A 339 2.14 21.97 3.49
CA ILE A 339 1.96 20.55 3.80
C ILE A 339 0.70 20.00 3.10
N LEU A 340 -0.41 20.73 3.16
CA LEU A 340 -1.66 20.33 2.52
C LEU A 340 -1.52 20.23 0.98
N GLU A 341 -0.71 21.09 0.37
CA GLU A 341 -0.36 20.98 -1.07
C GLU A 341 0.38 19.67 -1.38
N LYS A 342 1.31 19.26 -0.51
CA LYS A 342 2.03 17.99 -0.65
C LYS A 342 1.07 16.80 -0.54
N ASP A 343 0.12 16.85 0.39
CA ASP A 343 -0.94 15.84 0.53
C ASP A 343 -1.82 15.77 -0.72
N LEU A 344 -2.30 16.91 -1.21
CA LEU A 344 -3.12 16.98 -2.42
C LEU A 344 -2.37 16.43 -3.65
N ARG A 345 -1.08 16.75 -3.79
CA ARG A 345 -0.22 16.19 -4.84
C ARG A 345 -0.12 14.67 -4.71
N ALA A 346 0.10 14.14 -3.51
CA ALA A 346 0.16 12.70 -3.27
C ALA A 346 -1.15 12.00 -3.65
N LEU A 347 -2.30 12.57 -3.25
CA LEU A 347 -3.62 12.05 -3.61
C LEU A 347 -3.88 12.10 -5.12
N ASN A 348 -3.45 13.16 -5.82
CA ASN A 348 -3.53 13.24 -7.28
C ASN A 348 -2.68 12.16 -7.97
N LEU A 349 -1.46 11.90 -7.47
CA LEU A 349 -0.60 10.82 -7.98
C LEU A 349 -1.22 9.42 -7.75
N LEU A 350 -1.93 9.23 -6.63
CA LEU A 350 -2.67 8.00 -6.36
C LEU A 350 -3.92 7.89 -7.25
N ALA A 351 -4.64 8.98 -7.46
CA ALA A 351 -5.85 9.04 -8.29
C ALA A 351 -5.57 8.80 -9.78
N ALA A 352 -4.37 9.15 -10.27
CA ALA A 352 -3.94 8.83 -11.62
C ALA A 352 -3.79 7.30 -11.86
N ARG A 353 -3.58 6.53 -10.80
CA ARG A 353 -3.34 5.07 -10.85
C ARG A 353 -4.55 4.24 -10.45
N TYR A 354 -5.27 4.73 -9.44
CA TYR A 354 -6.35 4.00 -8.79
C TYR A 354 -7.63 4.83 -8.88
N ARG A 355 -8.54 4.46 -9.79
CA ARG A 355 -9.82 5.17 -10.00
C ARG A 355 -10.66 5.24 -8.72
N ARG A 356 -10.45 4.30 -7.80
CA ARG A 356 -11.01 4.30 -6.44
C ARG A 356 -10.82 5.63 -5.70
N ILE A 357 -9.66 6.28 -5.86
CA ILE A 357 -9.36 7.51 -5.12
C ILE A 357 -10.29 8.63 -5.57
N THR A 358 -10.39 8.86 -6.88
CA THR A 358 -11.32 9.84 -7.45
C THR A 358 -12.76 9.51 -7.08
N LYS A 359 -13.13 8.22 -7.11
CA LYS A 359 -14.49 7.78 -6.81
C LYS A 359 -14.92 8.10 -5.37
N PHE A 360 -14.08 7.81 -4.38
CA PHE A 360 -14.46 7.92 -2.96
C PHE A 360 -13.96 9.19 -2.27
N TYR A 361 -12.89 9.82 -2.77
CA TYR A 361 -12.20 10.93 -2.09
C TYR A 361 -12.12 12.22 -2.91
N SER A 362 -12.82 12.31 -4.05
CA SER A 362 -12.88 13.55 -4.85
C SER A 362 -13.37 14.76 -4.06
N LYS A 363 -14.31 14.58 -3.13
CA LYS A 363 -14.80 15.66 -2.25
C LYS A 363 -13.68 16.21 -1.36
N LEU A 364 -12.91 15.32 -0.73
CA LEU A 364 -11.76 15.68 0.11
C LEU A 364 -10.73 16.48 -0.71
N MET A 365 -10.34 15.95 -1.87
CA MET A 365 -9.37 16.59 -2.75
C MET A 365 -9.83 17.96 -3.26
N THR A 366 -11.13 18.10 -3.57
CA THR A 366 -11.73 19.39 -3.96
C THR A 366 -11.65 20.40 -2.82
N GLU A 367 -11.96 19.97 -1.59
CA GLU A 367 -11.91 20.84 -0.41
C GLU A 367 -10.48 21.29 -0.09
N MET A 368 -9.49 20.38 -0.18
CA MET A 368 -8.07 20.73 -0.08
C MET A 368 -7.69 21.80 -1.09
N SER A 369 -8.03 21.58 -2.37
CA SER A 369 -7.73 22.53 -3.44
C SER A 369 -8.34 23.92 -3.20
N GLN A 370 -9.57 23.98 -2.69
CA GLN A 370 -10.25 25.25 -2.39
C GLN A 370 -9.57 26.01 -1.26
N ILE A 371 -9.18 25.33 -0.16
CA ILE A 371 -8.49 25.97 0.97
C ILE A 371 -7.13 26.51 0.57
N ILE A 372 -6.38 25.74 -0.22
CA ILE A 372 -5.07 26.16 -0.76
C ILE A 372 -5.22 27.42 -1.60
N GLU A 373 -6.18 27.45 -2.53
CA GLU A 373 -6.37 28.58 -3.46
C GLU A 373 -6.81 29.86 -2.74
N ARG A 374 -7.69 29.75 -1.74
CA ARG A 374 -8.09 30.88 -0.89
C ARG A 374 -6.88 31.50 -0.19
N ASN A 375 -6.00 30.67 0.37
CA ASN A 375 -4.85 31.16 1.13
C ASN A 375 -3.75 31.75 0.23
N LYS A 376 -3.55 31.20 -0.98
CA LYS A 376 -2.70 31.85 -2.01
C LYS A 376 -3.18 33.26 -2.35
N THR A 377 -4.50 33.43 -2.50
CA THR A 377 -5.10 34.72 -2.80
C THR A 377 -4.89 35.73 -1.66
N ILE A 378 -5.05 35.28 -0.41
CA ILE A 378 -4.80 36.12 0.78
C ILE A 378 -3.33 36.54 0.84
N ASP A 379 -2.39 35.60 0.62
CA ASP A 379 -0.96 35.89 0.66
C ASP A 379 -0.57 36.95 -0.41
N MET A 380 -1.15 36.86 -1.61
CA MET A 380 -0.96 37.86 -2.66
C MET A 380 -1.51 39.24 -2.27
N LEU A 381 -2.67 39.30 -1.62
CA LEU A 381 -3.26 40.56 -1.15
C LEU A 381 -2.42 41.20 -0.04
N VAL A 382 -1.96 40.41 0.94
CA VAL A 382 -1.12 40.88 2.05
C VAL A 382 0.22 41.43 1.53
N HIS A 383 0.84 40.76 0.55
CA HIS A 383 2.05 41.26 -0.10
C HIS A 383 1.80 42.55 -0.90
N THR A 384 0.66 42.66 -1.58
CA THR A 384 0.30 43.88 -2.33
C THR A 384 0.09 45.08 -1.40
N ILE A 385 -0.52 44.87 -0.23
CA ILE A 385 -0.74 45.92 0.78
C ILE A 385 0.57 46.27 1.51
N SER A 386 1.44 45.29 1.77
CA SER A 386 2.75 45.54 2.40
C SER A 386 3.72 46.27 1.47
N TYR A 387 3.64 46.10 0.15
CA TYR A 387 4.47 46.86 -0.79
C TYR A 387 4.12 48.36 -0.88
N SER A 388 2.93 48.77 -0.42
CA SER A 388 2.59 50.18 -0.22
C SER A 388 3.23 50.80 1.03
N GLU A 389 3.77 50.00 1.94
CA GLU A 389 4.46 50.46 3.15
C GLU A 389 5.82 49.77 3.28
N ILE A 390 6.88 50.47 2.84
CA ILE A 390 8.31 50.23 3.14
C ILE A 390 9.03 49.20 2.24
N GLN A 391 9.86 49.72 1.33
CA GLN A 391 10.99 49.01 0.74
C GLN A 391 12.11 48.82 1.78
N THR A 392 12.33 47.60 2.27
CA THR A 392 13.69 47.12 2.62
C THR A 392 13.80 45.59 2.60
N THR A 393 14.76 45.13 1.78
CA THR A 393 15.58 43.91 1.87
C THR A 393 14.94 42.50 1.82
N SER A 394 14.97 41.92 0.61
CA SER A 394 15.60 40.64 0.26
C SER A 394 15.47 39.47 1.25
N SER A 395 14.43 38.67 1.09
CA SER A 395 14.38 37.28 1.57
C SER A 395 14.63 36.31 0.41
N GLN A 396 15.65 35.45 0.55
CA GLN A 396 15.83 34.29 -0.33
C GLN A 396 14.76 33.23 -0.07
N PRO A 397 14.43 32.37 -1.06
CA PRO A 397 13.43 31.32 -0.90
C PRO A 397 13.93 30.20 0.03
N PRO A 398 13.01 29.43 0.65
CA PRO A 398 13.36 28.52 1.74
C PRO A 398 14.09 27.26 1.23
N GLN A 399 15.38 27.14 1.58
CA GLN A 399 16.17 25.90 1.55
C GLN A 399 15.72 24.87 2.61
N GLN A 400 14.66 25.15 3.37
CA GLN A 400 14.28 24.39 4.57
C GLN A 400 13.60 23.04 4.26
N ASP A 401 12.92 22.92 3.13
CA ASP A 401 12.25 21.66 2.72
C ASP A 401 13.23 20.54 2.40
N GLU A 402 14.33 20.85 1.70
CA GLU A 402 15.35 19.86 1.37
C GLU A 402 16.14 19.40 2.61
N ILE A 403 16.34 20.31 3.57
CA ILE A 403 16.96 20.01 4.85
C ILE A 403 16.03 19.13 5.70
N LEU A 404 14.73 19.43 5.73
CA LEU A 404 13.71 18.64 6.42
C LEU A 404 13.64 17.21 5.88
N ARG A 405 13.56 17.07 4.56
CA ARG A 405 13.56 15.78 3.88
C ARG A 405 14.79 14.95 4.22
N LYS A 406 16.00 15.52 4.09
CA LYS A 406 17.26 14.82 4.41
C LYS A 406 17.37 14.44 5.89
N GLN A 407 16.89 15.27 6.81
CA GLN A 407 16.97 14.99 8.25
C GLN A 407 15.98 13.91 8.69
N LEU A 408 14.78 13.85 8.11
CA LEU A 408 13.82 12.78 8.40
C LEU A 408 14.18 11.47 7.68
N GLU A 409 14.69 11.55 6.44
CA GLU A 409 15.25 10.39 5.74
C GLU A 409 16.39 9.77 6.56
N GLN A 410 17.33 10.55 7.10
CA GLN A 410 18.44 10.03 7.91
C GLN A 410 18.00 9.48 9.29
N ALA A 411 17.01 10.10 9.93
CA ALA A 411 16.67 9.80 11.32
C ALA A 411 15.79 8.54 11.52
N ASP A 412 14.93 8.21 10.56
CA ASP A 412 14.16 6.95 10.57
C ASP A 412 14.83 5.84 9.73
N PHE A 413 15.68 6.17 8.74
CA PHE A 413 16.41 5.13 8.01
C PHE A 413 17.48 4.47 8.86
N GLU A 414 18.29 5.24 9.60
CA GLU A 414 19.42 4.65 10.34
C GLU A 414 18.96 3.93 11.61
N SER A 415 17.98 4.44 12.36
CA SER A 415 17.51 3.76 13.58
C SER A 415 16.81 2.41 13.29
N PHE A 416 16.10 2.30 12.17
CA PHE A 416 15.53 1.03 11.69
C PHE A 416 16.61 0.05 11.20
N LEU A 417 17.80 0.55 10.81
CA LEU A 417 18.93 -0.26 10.33
C LEU A 417 19.92 -0.63 11.46
N THR A 418 20.09 0.21 12.48
CA THR A 418 21.09 -0.03 13.55
C THR A 418 20.71 -1.16 14.49
N ASP A 419 19.43 -1.54 14.56
CA ASP A 419 18.98 -2.68 15.37
C ASP A 419 19.15 -4.04 14.67
N TYR A 420 19.45 -4.07 13.37
CA TYR A 420 19.73 -5.30 12.63
C TYR A 420 20.80 -5.05 11.56
N PRO A 421 22.09 -5.32 11.85
CA PRO A 421 23.11 -5.24 10.81
C PRO A 421 22.70 -6.15 9.66
N LEU A 422 22.53 -5.55 8.48
CA LEU A 422 22.55 -6.28 7.23
C LEU A 422 23.91 -6.98 7.20
N GLY A 423 23.92 -8.26 7.54
CA GLY A 423 25.15 -9.05 7.56
C GLY A 423 25.82 -8.94 6.19
N ASP A 424 27.06 -8.47 6.19
CA ASP A 424 27.97 -8.43 5.05
C ASP A 424 28.36 -9.87 4.64
N GLU A 425 27.39 -10.68 4.21
CA GLU A 425 27.62 -11.96 3.56
C GLU A 425 26.58 -12.13 2.44
N LEU A 426 26.90 -11.54 1.28
CA LEU A 426 26.37 -11.94 -0.03
C LEU A 426 27.37 -12.86 -0.72
#